data_AF-A0A958AY29-F1
#
_entry.id   AF-A0A958AY29-F1
#
_cell.length_a   1.000
_cell.length_b   1.000
_cell.length_c   1.000
_cell.angle_alpha   90.00
_cell.angle_beta   90.00
_cell.angle_gamma   90.00
#
_symmetry.space_group_name_H-M   'P 1'
#
loop_
_entity.id
_entity.type
_entity.pdbx_description
1 polymer ?
#
loop_
_entity_poly.entity_id
_entity_poly.type
_entity_poly.pdbx_seq_one_letter_code
_entity_poly.pdbx_strand_id
1 'polypeptide(L)'
;MQTRKRAQTVLLALVALIAALAGSVLTTGRLPGETATAARPSAMPAEPHILYLAPEGASRGIFDADLAQEYGATIARQSNWRSAQVAARRRPLDALLFDASLLVNMTGEDQAWLQEQARDGVVLVGLGTDDWEFGRALGVETLRAKGEGNYVNGPNEYRMVTYLLLADPEDLKAIEQEYNWVQELTNNEEYGGPFASVFIKHPMSFHFSGARGELDTPHDVEMLFWRIATKVEGNYSRRAEYEAYVNSQGGQ
;
A
#
# COMPACT_ATOMS: atom_id res chain seq x y z
N MET A 1 35.30 42.92 9.51
CA MET A 1 33.96 43.39 9.08
C MET A 1 33.22 42.41 8.14
N GLN A 2 33.93 41.55 7.39
CA GLN A 2 33.32 40.54 6.49
C GLN A 2 32.68 39.31 7.19
N THR A 3 33.18 38.90 8.35
CA THR A 3 32.69 37.72 9.09
C THR A 3 31.29 37.91 9.70
N ARG A 4 30.98 39.11 10.20
CA ARG A 4 29.64 39.44 10.74
C ARG A 4 28.55 39.42 9.66
N LYS A 5 28.85 39.88 8.43
CA LYS A 5 27.89 39.85 7.32
C LYS A 5 27.55 38.43 6.87
N ARG A 6 28.52 37.50 6.86
CA ARG A 6 28.27 36.09 6.54
C ARG A 6 27.41 35.40 7.60
N ALA A 7 27.69 35.64 8.88
CA ALA A 7 26.88 35.09 9.97
C ALA A 7 25.42 35.56 9.93
N GLN A 8 25.18 36.85 9.63
CA GLN A 8 23.82 37.37 9.46
C GLN A 8 23.08 36.77 8.26
N THR A 9 23.77 36.52 7.15
CA THR A 9 23.15 35.94 5.94
C THR A 9 22.74 34.48 6.18
N VAL A 10 23.58 33.70 6.87
CA VAL A 10 23.27 32.31 7.23
C VAL A 10 22.11 32.25 8.21
N LEU A 11 22.08 33.13 9.22
CA LEU A 11 20.99 33.19 10.19
C LEU A 11 19.65 33.55 9.54
N LEU A 12 19.64 34.52 8.63
CA LEU A 12 18.43 34.92 7.90
C LEU A 12 17.91 33.81 6.98
N ALA A 13 18.80 33.07 6.31
CA ALA A 13 18.43 31.92 5.51
C ALA A 13 17.81 30.78 6.36
N LEU A 14 18.37 30.54 7.55
CA LEU A 14 17.86 29.54 8.48
C LEU A 14 16.48 29.92 9.03
N VAL A 15 16.28 31.19 9.38
CA VAL A 15 14.98 31.70 9.85
C VAL A 15 13.93 31.64 8.74
N ALA A 16 14.30 31.99 7.50
CA ALA A 16 13.40 31.87 6.35
C ALA A 16 13.01 30.41 6.08
N LEU A 17 13.96 29.46 6.21
CA LEU A 17 13.69 28.03 6.07
C LEU A 17 12.73 27.54 7.18
N ILE A 18 12.97 27.90 8.44
CA ILE A 18 12.11 27.51 9.57
C ILE A 18 10.72 28.13 9.43
N ALA A 19 10.61 29.39 9.00
CA ALA A 19 9.32 30.04 8.77
C ALA A 19 8.56 29.40 7.61
N ALA A 20 9.25 29.00 6.53
CA ALA A 20 8.65 28.26 5.43
C ALA A 20 8.18 26.85 5.86
N LEU A 21 8.98 26.15 6.67
CA LEU A 21 8.61 24.85 7.24
C LEU A 21 7.41 24.96 8.19
N ALA A 22 7.40 25.96 9.08
CA ALA A 22 6.29 26.20 10.01
C ALA A 22 5.01 26.64 9.29
N GLY A 23 5.13 27.49 8.27
CA GLY A 23 4.01 27.87 7.40
C GLY A 23 3.43 26.70 6.62
N SER A 24 4.28 25.78 6.14
CA SER A 24 3.85 24.53 5.50
C SER A 24 3.11 23.62 6.49
N VAL A 25 3.62 23.45 7.71
CA VAL A 25 2.98 22.62 8.75
C VAL A 25 1.62 23.20 9.16
N LEU A 26 1.50 24.52 9.29
CA LEU A 26 0.26 25.18 9.67
C LEU A 26 -0.82 25.13 8.58
N THR A 27 -0.42 25.10 7.30
CA THR A 27 -1.36 25.07 6.16
C THR A 27 -1.75 23.66 5.74
N THR A 28 -0.85 22.69 5.90
CA THR A 28 -1.07 21.31 5.42
C THR A 28 -1.20 20.30 6.55
N GLY A 29 -0.95 20.70 7.79
CA GLY A 29 -0.90 19.79 8.94
C GLY A 29 0.25 18.78 8.89
N ARG A 30 1.20 18.94 7.95
CA ARG A 30 2.24 17.94 7.63
C ARG A 30 3.63 18.55 7.58
N LEU A 31 4.62 17.76 8.01
CA LEU A 31 6.03 18.11 7.91
C LEU A 31 6.51 18.01 6.46
N PRO A 32 7.38 18.92 5.98
CA PRO A 32 8.01 18.80 4.67
C PRO A 32 8.87 17.52 4.61
N GLY A 33 8.37 16.50 3.92
CA GLY A 33 8.93 15.15 3.91
C GLY A 33 7.88 14.06 4.18
N GLU A 34 6.77 14.39 4.84
CA GLU A 34 5.55 13.60 4.80
C GLU A 34 4.94 13.78 3.41
N THR A 35 5.31 12.90 2.48
CA THR A 35 4.56 12.79 1.24
C THR A 35 3.17 12.33 1.63
N ALA A 36 2.23 13.27 1.72
CA ALA A 36 0.84 12.99 1.41
C ALA A 36 0.87 12.14 0.15
N THR A 37 0.53 10.86 0.24
CA THR A 37 0.36 10.04 -0.95
C THR A 37 -0.70 10.78 -1.76
N ALA A 38 -0.30 11.32 -2.93
CA ALA A 38 -1.23 12.01 -3.79
C ALA A 38 -2.42 11.07 -3.99
N ALA A 39 -3.63 11.55 -3.73
CA ALA A 39 -4.83 10.73 -3.84
C ALA A 39 -4.81 10.02 -5.20
N ARG A 40 -4.82 8.68 -5.19
CA ARG A 40 -4.78 7.90 -6.43
C ARG A 40 -5.98 8.28 -7.28
N PRO A 41 -5.80 8.40 -8.62
CA PRO A 41 -6.89 8.73 -9.51
C PRO A 41 -8.01 7.68 -9.37
N SER A 42 -9.25 8.11 -9.52
CA SER A 42 -10.41 7.23 -9.61
C SER A 42 -10.51 6.52 -10.96
N ALA A 43 -9.92 7.10 -12.00
CA ALA A 43 -9.86 6.50 -13.33
C ALA A 43 -8.72 5.48 -13.42
N MET A 44 -9.07 4.26 -13.85
CA MET A 44 -8.11 3.18 -14.09
C MET A 44 -7.19 3.54 -15.27
N PRO A 45 -5.85 3.38 -15.14
CA PRO A 45 -4.95 3.53 -16.26
C PRO A 45 -5.15 2.40 -17.28
N ALA A 46 -4.89 2.69 -18.56
CA ALA A 46 -4.99 1.67 -19.63
C ALA A 46 -4.07 0.46 -19.39
N GLU A 47 -2.92 0.69 -18.76
CA GLU A 47 -1.95 -0.36 -18.40
C GLU A 47 -1.68 -0.29 -16.91
N PRO A 48 -2.22 -1.16 -16.05
CA PRO A 48 -1.89 -1.16 -14.63
C PRO A 48 -0.39 -1.36 -14.38
N HIS A 49 0.17 -0.63 -13.41
CA HIS A 49 1.58 -0.75 -13.04
C HIS A 49 1.75 -1.87 -12.01
N ILE A 50 2.09 -3.06 -12.51
CA ILE A 50 2.40 -4.22 -11.69
C ILE A 50 3.92 -4.28 -11.53
N LEU A 51 4.42 -4.30 -10.30
CA LEU A 51 5.86 -4.46 -10.03
C LEU A 51 6.15 -5.86 -9.49
N TYR A 52 7.16 -6.52 -10.05
CA TYR A 52 7.73 -7.76 -9.53
C TYR A 52 9.07 -7.49 -8.84
N LEU A 53 9.18 -7.88 -7.58
CA LEU A 53 10.32 -7.64 -6.71
C LEU A 53 10.82 -8.97 -6.14
N ALA A 54 11.84 -9.56 -6.77
CA ALA A 54 12.44 -10.80 -6.31
C ALA A 54 13.95 -10.84 -6.62
N PRO A 55 14.73 -11.68 -5.91
CA PRO A 55 16.13 -11.90 -6.24
C PRO A 55 16.31 -12.42 -7.66
N GLU A 56 17.46 -12.13 -8.27
CA GLU A 56 17.78 -12.67 -9.60
C GLU A 56 17.78 -14.21 -9.56
N GLY A 57 17.09 -14.84 -10.51
CA GLY A 57 16.92 -16.29 -10.58
C GLY A 57 15.94 -16.88 -9.56
N ALA A 58 15.25 -16.06 -8.77
CA ALA A 58 14.19 -16.55 -7.90
C ALA A 58 13.03 -17.14 -8.72
N SER A 59 12.52 -18.29 -8.25
CA SER A 59 11.36 -18.95 -8.83
C SER A 59 10.50 -19.54 -7.71
N ARG A 60 9.19 -19.61 -7.96
CA ARG A 60 8.18 -20.14 -7.04
C ARG A 60 7.26 -21.04 -7.86
N GLY A 61 7.41 -22.36 -7.71
CA GLY A 61 6.85 -23.30 -8.68
C GLY A 61 7.44 -23.05 -10.08
N ILE A 62 6.58 -22.82 -11.07
CA ILE A 62 6.99 -22.41 -12.41
C ILE A 62 7.15 -20.89 -12.56
N PHE A 63 6.66 -20.09 -11.60
CA PHE A 63 6.60 -18.64 -11.70
C PHE A 63 7.96 -17.98 -11.42
N ASP A 64 8.45 -17.22 -12.40
CA ASP A 64 9.72 -16.50 -12.36
C ASP A 64 9.59 -15.09 -12.98
N ALA A 65 10.73 -14.40 -13.16
CA ALA A 65 10.77 -13.07 -13.73
C ALA A 65 10.31 -13.01 -15.20
N ASP A 66 10.59 -14.05 -15.99
CA ASP A 66 10.22 -14.09 -17.41
C ASP A 66 8.71 -14.20 -17.55
N LEU A 67 8.08 -15.10 -16.79
CA LEU A 67 6.62 -15.17 -16.71
C LEU A 67 6.01 -13.90 -16.14
N ALA A 68 6.59 -13.32 -15.08
CA ALA A 68 6.09 -12.05 -14.54
C ALA A 68 6.04 -10.96 -15.63
N GLN A 69 7.09 -10.87 -16.45
CA GLN A 69 7.16 -9.91 -17.56
C GLN A 69 6.20 -10.25 -18.70
N GLU A 70 6.01 -11.53 -19.03
CA GLU A 70 5.02 -11.97 -20.03
C GLU A 70 3.60 -11.50 -19.67
N TYR A 71 3.26 -11.52 -18.39
CA TYR A 71 1.98 -11.02 -17.87
C TYR A 71 1.97 -9.52 -17.57
N GLY A 72 2.96 -8.77 -18.06
CA GLY A 72 3.00 -7.31 -18.01
C GLY A 72 3.54 -6.71 -16.71
N ALA A 73 4.14 -7.52 -15.82
CA ALA A 73 4.84 -6.98 -14.66
C ALA A 73 6.16 -6.32 -15.07
N THR A 74 6.46 -5.18 -14.47
CA THR A 74 7.78 -4.55 -14.56
C THR A 74 8.69 -5.20 -13.53
N ILE A 75 9.86 -5.65 -13.97
CA ILE A 75 10.87 -6.25 -13.08
C ILE A 75 11.64 -5.14 -12.36
N ALA A 76 11.71 -5.21 -11.04
CA ALA A 76 12.50 -4.28 -10.25
C ALA A 76 13.99 -4.40 -10.60
N ARG A 77 14.68 -3.26 -10.70
CA ARG A 77 16.12 -3.24 -11.05
C ARG A 77 17.01 -3.91 -10.00
N GLN A 78 16.57 -3.90 -8.75
CA GLN A 78 17.24 -4.57 -7.64
C GLN A 78 16.17 -5.18 -6.75
N SER A 79 16.49 -6.32 -6.15
CA SER A 79 15.64 -7.01 -5.18
C SER A 79 15.72 -6.36 -3.80
N ASN A 80 15.20 -5.13 -3.67
CA ASN A 80 15.09 -4.42 -2.39
C ASN A 80 13.90 -3.45 -2.36
N TRP A 81 13.38 -3.20 -1.16
CA TRP A 81 12.24 -2.30 -0.92
C TRP A 81 12.45 -0.89 -1.47
N ARG A 82 13.69 -0.37 -1.39
CA ARG A 82 14.05 0.94 -1.96
C ARG A 82 13.78 1.01 -3.47
N SER A 83 14.00 -0.07 -4.20
CA SER A 83 13.73 -0.11 -5.65
C SER A 83 12.24 -0.07 -5.93
N ALA A 84 11.42 -0.72 -5.11
CA ALA A 84 9.96 -0.62 -5.20
C ALA A 84 9.44 0.78 -4.88
N GLN A 85 9.98 1.42 -3.83
CA GLN A 85 9.67 2.81 -3.50
C GLN A 85 10.02 3.76 -4.65
N VAL A 86 11.19 3.59 -5.28
CA VAL A 86 11.59 4.41 -6.45
C VAL A 86 10.67 4.17 -7.64
N ALA A 87 10.25 2.93 -7.90
CA ALA A 87 9.29 2.61 -8.95
C ALA A 87 7.93 3.28 -8.69
N ALA A 88 7.40 3.17 -7.47
CA ALA A 88 6.14 3.76 -7.05
C ALA A 88 6.12 5.29 -7.15
N ARG A 89 7.25 5.95 -6.88
CA ARG A 89 7.40 7.41 -7.04
C ARG A 89 7.34 7.88 -8.49
N ARG A 90 7.78 7.04 -9.43
CA ARG A 90 7.71 7.37 -10.87
C ARG A 90 6.32 7.15 -11.43
N ARG A 91 5.66 6.09 -10.96
CA ARG A 91 4.32 5.70 -11.36
C ARG A 91 3.68 4.94 -10.19
N PRO A 92 2.50 5.35 -9.69
CA PRO A 92 1.81 4.62 -8.63
C PRO A 92 1.69 3.13 -8.97
N LEU A 93 1.88 2.24 -7.99
CA LEU A 93 1.79 0.79 -8.16
C LEU A 93 0.34 0.34 -8.11
N ASP A 94 -0.17 -0.41 -9.07
CA ASP A 94 -1.50 -1.03 -8.95
C ASP A 94 -1.42 -2.39 -8.26
N ALA A 95 -0.29 -3.08 -8.44
CA ALA A 95 0.05 -4.29 -7.72
C ALA A 95 1.54 -4.39 -7.43
N LEU A 96 1.87 -5.10 -6.35
CA LEU A 96 3.24 -5.43 -5.96
C LEU A 96 3.32 -6.93 -5.67
N LEU A 97 4.08 -7.65 -6.48
CA LEU A 97 4.47 -9.03 -6.24
C LEU A 97 5.87 -9.02 -5.64
N PHE A 98 6.05 -9.65 -4.47
CA PHE A 98 7.34 -9.69 -3.80
C PHE A 98 7.68 -11.08 -3.28
N ASP A 99 8.95 -11.46 -3.38
CA ASP A 99 9.44 -12.73 -2.85
C ASP A 99 9.57 -12.70 -1.32
N ALA A 100 9.21 -13.80 -0.65
CA ALA A 100 9.27 -13.93 0.80
C ALA A 100 10.66 -13.61 1.39
N SER A 101 11.74 -13.88 0.64
CA SER A 101 13.12 -13.60 1.10
C SER A 101 13.36 -12.12 1.44
N LEU A 102 12.56 -11.21 0.89
CA LEU A 102 12.65 -9.77 1.15
C LEU A 102 12.11 -9.36 2.52
N LEU A 103 11.29 -10.20 3.15
CA LEU A 103 10.73 -9.90 4.47
C LEU A 103 11.79 -9.98 5.57
N VAL A 104 12.84 -10.79 5.39
CA VAL A 104 13.90 -11.01 6.40
C VAL A 104 14.64 -9.72 6.75
N ASN A 105 14.83 -8.83 5.78
CA ASN A 105 15.58 -7.57 5.94
C ASN A 105 14.68 -6.33 5.88
N MET A 106 13.37 -6.49 6.08
CA MET A 106 12.43 -5.36 6.06
C MET A 106 12.70 -4.44 7.25
N THR A 107 12.95 -3.16 6.98
CA THR A 107 13.06 -2.13 8.02
C THR A 107 11.69 -1.60 8.43
N GLY A 108 11.62 -0.87 9.55
CA GLY A 108 10.38 -0.19 9.95
C GLY A 108 9.91 0.86 8.92
N GLU A 109 10.84 1.49 8.18
CA GLU A 109 10.50 2.42 7.10
C GLU A 109 9.88 1.68 5.90
N ASP A 110 10.43 0.51 5.54
CA ASP A 110 9.89 -0.33 4.48
C ASP A 110 8.50 -0.87 4.83
N GLN A 111 8.31 -1.26 6.09
CA GLN A 111 7.03 -1.71 6.63
C GLN A 111 5.98 -0.60 6.56
N ALA A 112 6.30 0.61 7.05
CA ALA A 112 5.40 1.75 6.99
C ALA A 112 5.02 2.11 5.54
N TRP A 113 6.00 2.09 4.63
CA TRP A 113 5.74 2.32 3.21
C TRP A 113 4.81 1.24 2.60
N LEU A 114 5.01 -0.04 2.96
CA LEU A 114 4.15 -1.13 2.47
C LEU A 114 2.71 -0.98 3.00
N GLN A 115 2.54 -0.55 4.25
CA GLN A 115 1.24 -0.24 4.83
C GLN A 115 0.55 0.92 4.11
N GLU A 116 1.30 1.97 3.73
CA GLU A 116 0.76 3.06 2.90
C GLU A 116 0.28 2.55 1.54
N GLN A 117 1.04 1.67 0.89
CA GLN A 117 0.59 1.03 -0.36
C GLN A 117 -0.67 0.20 -0.14
N ALA A 118 -0.74 -0.58 0.94
CA ALA A 118 -1.91 -1.36 1.29
C ALA A 118 -3.14 -0.46 1.49
N ARG A 119 -3.02 0.63 2.27
CA ARG A 119 -4.09 1.60 2.52
C ARG A 119 -4.64 2.17 1.22
N ASP A 120 -3.73 2.45 0.30
CA ASP A 120 -4.01 3.03 -1.00
C ASP A 120 -4.53 2.00 -2.03
N GLY A 121 -4.91 0.78 -1.65
CA GLY A 121 -5.51 -0.14 -2.61
C GLY A 121 -4.52 -0.82 -3.54
N VAL A 122 -3.22 -0.85 -3.21
CA VAL A 122 -2.28 -1.69 -3.98
C VAL A 122 -2.59 -3.14 -3.69
N VAL A 123 -2.72 -3.95 -4.75
CA VAL A 123 -2.83 -5.40 -4.61
C VAL A 123 -1.46 -5.94 -4.22
N LEU A 124 -1.33 -6.48 -3.02
CA LEU A 124 -0.07 -7.02 -2.51
C LEU A 124 -0.07 -8.54 -2.62
N VAL A 125 0.97 -9.10 -3.22
CA VAL A 125 1.15 -10.54 -3.41
C VAL A 125 2.50 -10.95 -2.84
N GLY A 126 2.48 -11.70 -1.74
CA GLY A 126 3.65 -12.36 -1.18
C GLY A 126 3.82 -13.73 -1.80
N LEU A 127 4.96 -13.96 -2.44
CA LEU A 127 5.32 -15.21 -3.10
C LEU A 127 6.15 -16.08 -2.16
N GLY A 128 5.66 -17.29 -1.87
CA GLY A 128 6.25 -18.19 -0.88
C GLY A 128 6.13 -17.70 0.56
N THR A 129 5.24 -16.75 0.85
CA THR A 129 4.99 -16.21 2.19
C THR A 129 3.84 -16.94 2.87
N ASP A 130 3.94 -17.19 4.17
CA ASP A 130 2.79 -17.57 4.99
C ASP A 130 2.01 -16.36 5.53
N ASP A 131 0.84 -16.61 6.12
CA ASP A 131 -0.04 -15.57 6.67
C ASP A 131 0.59 -14.79 7.85
N TRP A 132 1.56 -15.36 8.56
CA TRP A 132 2.20 -14.73 9.73
C TRP A 132 3.35 -13.82 9.32
N GLU A 133 4.20 -14.27 8.41
CA GLU A 133 5.26 -13.45 7.84
C GLU A 133 4.69 -12.25 7.10
N PHE A 134 3.70 -12.48 6.25
CA PHE A 134 3.06 -11.40 5.51
C PHE A 134 2.18 -10.52 6.42
N GLY A 135 1.49 -11.11 7.40
CA GLY A 135 0.76 -10.33 8.43
C GLY A 135 1.68 -9.36 9.17
N ARG A 136 2.83 -9.85 9.66
CA ARG A 136 3.81 -9.02 10.36
C ARG A 136 4.38 -7.94 9.47
N ALA A 137 4.63 -8.23 8.19
CA ALA A 137 5.05 -7.22 7.21
C ALA A 137 4.02 -6.10 7.01
N LEU A 138 2.75 -6.34 7.33
CA LEU A 138 1.67 -5.35 7.31
C LEU A 138 1.32 -4.81 8.70
N GLY A 139 2.06 -5.21 9.75
CA GLY A 139 1.85 -4.73 11.12
C GLY A 139 0.66 -5.36 11.84
N VAL A 140 0.24 -6.55 11.41
CA VAL A 140 -0.74 -7.40 12.10
C VAL A 140 -0.11 -8.73 12.49
N GLU A 141 -0.70 -9.45 13.45
CA GLU A 141 -0.15 -10.75 13.86
C GLU A 141 -0.24 -11.79 12.73
N THR A 142 -1.36 -11.79 12.02
CA THR A 142 -1.64 -12.74 10.94
C THR A 142 -2.66 -12.17 9.95
N LEU A 143 -2.58 -12.63 8.69
CA LEU A 143 -3.59 -12.36 7.65
C LEU A 143 -4.75 -13.37 7.65
N ARG A 144 -4.82 -14.21 8.68
CA ARG A 144 -5.92 -15.17 8.85
C ARG A 144 -7.13 -14.48 9.43
N ALA A 145 -8.29 -14.78 8.88
CA ALA A 145 -9.53 -14.40 9.51
C ALA A 145 -9.71 -15.18 10.83
N LYS A 146 -10.47 -14.63 11.76
CA LYS A 146 -10.78 -15.30 13.01
C LYS A 146 -11.55 -16.60 12.72
N GLY A 147 -11.16 -17.69 13.38
CA GLY A 147 -11.76 -19.01 13.13
C GLY A 147 -11.31 -19.72 11.85
N GLU A 148 -10.43 -19.10 11.04
CA GLU A 148 -9.79 -19.79 9.91
C GLU A 148 -8.82 -20.87 10.42
N GLY A 149 -8.82 -22.04 9.75
CA GLY A 149 -7.92 -23.15 10.09
C GLY A 149 -6.44 -22.78 9.92
N ASN A 150 -5.55 -23.52 10.58
CA ASN A 150 -4.11 -23.32 10.47
C ASN A 150 -3.61 -23.82 9.10
N TYR A 151 -3.64 -22.95 8.09
CA TYR A 151 -3.05 -23.20 6.78
C TYR A 151 -1.66 -22.58 6.69
N VAL A 152 -0.66 -23.37 6.30
CA VAL A 152 0.71 -22.88 6.09
C VAL A 152 0.96 -22.92 4.59
N ASN A 153 1.19 -21.75 3.99
CA ASN A 153 1.48 -21.67 2.57
C ASN A 153 2.79 -22.40 2.24
N GLY A 154 2.76 -23.17 1.15
CA GLY A 154 3.94 -23.83 0.61
C GLY A 154 4.93 -22.85 -0.07
N PRO A 155 6.18 -23.29 -0.33
CA PRO A 155 7.20 -22.46 -0.96
C PRO A 155 6.88 -22.07 -2.41
N ASN A 156 5.94 -22.75 -3.07
CA ASN A 156 5.46 -22.48 -4.43
C ASN A 156 4.11 -21.77 -4.46
N GLU A 157 3.57 -21.38 -3.31
CA GLU A 157 2.27 -20.73 -3.22
C GLU A 157 2.40 -19.22 -3.10
N TYR A 158 1.31 -18.51 -3.32
CA TYR A 158 1.20 -17.09 -3.02
C TYR A 158 0.10 -16.81 -2.00
N ARG A 159 0.30 -15.72 -1.25
CA ARG A 159 -0.75 -15.06 -0.49
C ARG A 159 -0.97 -13.68 -1.12
N MET A 160 -2.22 -13.36 -1.41
CA MET A 160 -2.64 -12.08 -1.97
C MET A 160 -3.59 -11.39 -1.01
N VAL A 161 -3.38 -10.09 -0.81
CA VAL A 161 -4.28 -9.24 -0.04
C VAL A 161 -4.53 -7.93 -0.74
N THR A 162 -5.66 -7.33 -0.45
CA THR A 162 -6.01 -5.98 -0.87
C THR A 162 -6.82 -5.35 0.22
N TYR A 163 -6.34 -4.20 0.69
CA TYR A 163 -7.06 -3.30 1.57
C TYR A 163 -7.44 -2.08 0.74
N LEU A 164 -8.57 -1.45 1.05
CA LEU A 164 -8.90 -0.14 0.53
C LEU A 164 -9.63 0.60 1.64
N LEU A 165 -9.16 1.79 1.97
CA LEU A 165 -9.80 2.68 2.94
C LEU A 165 -9.94 4.07 2.31
N LEU A 166 -11.17 4.46 2.02
CA LEU A 166 -11.54 5.74 1.44
C LEU A 166 -12.38 6.50 2.45
N ALA A 167 -11.81 7.57 2.99
CA ALA A 167 -12.44 8.47 3.93
C ALA A 167 -11.89 9.88 3.71
N ASP A 168 -12.56 10.88 4.28
CA ASP A 168 -12.02 12.23 4.33
C ASP A 168 -10.68 12.28 5.07
N PRO A 169 -9.76 13.20 4.71
CA PRO A 169 -8.45 13.28 5.35
C PRO A 169 -8.51 13.43 6.88
N GLU A 170 -9.52 14.14 7.42
CA GLU A 170 -9.69 14.31 8.86
C GLU A 170 -10.21 13.03 9.54
N ASP A 171 -11.17 12.34 8.91
CA ASP A 171 -11.72 11.09 9.43
C ASP A 171 -10.68 9.97 9.37
N LEU A 172 -9.90 9.90 8.28
CA LEU A 172 -8.77 8.97 8.15
C LEU A 172 -7.74 9.20 9.25
N LYS A 173 -7.42 10.47 9.56
CA LYS A 173 -6.49 10.81 10.63
C LYS A 173 -7.04 10.37 12.00
N ALA A 174 -8.34 10.53 12.25
CA ALA A 174 -8.96 10.06 13.49
C ALA A 174 -8.93 8.53 13.60
N ILE A 175 -9.21 7.82 12.50
CA ILE A 175 -9.11 6.36 12.42
C ILE A 175 -7.68 5.90 12.72
N GLU A 176 -6.68 6.48 12.07
CA GLU A 176 -5.26 6.13 12.27
C GLU A 176 -4.76 6.45 13.70
N GLN A 177 -5.42 7.34 14.43
CA GLN A 177 -5.10 7.67 15.83
C GLN A 177 -5.76 6.73 16.83
N GLU A 178 -6.99 6.30 16.57
CA GLU A 178 -7.75 5.47 17.50
C GLU A 178 -7.56 3.96 17.25
N TYR A 179 -7.22 3.56 16.02
CA TYR A 179 -7.25 2.17 15.60
C TYR A 179 -6.00 1.74 14.81
N ASN A 180 -5.66 0.46 14.96
CA ASN A 180 -4.84 -0.22 13.96
C ASN A 180 -5.75 -0.61 12.78
N TRP A 181 -5.87 0.29 11.79
CA TRP A 181 -6.79 0.11 10.67
C TRP A 181 -6.56 -1.19 9.88
N VAL A 182 -5.33 -1.67 9.78
CA VAL A 182 -5.02 -2.95 9.10
C VAL A 182 -5.66 -4.09 9.87
N GLN A 183 -5.50 -4.10 11.19
CA GLN A 183 -6.07 -5.12 12.06
C GLN A 183 -7.59 -5.11 12.05
N GLU A 184 -8.19 -3.91 12.12
CA GLU A 184 -9.64 -3.72 12.07
C GLU A 184 -10.22 -4.26 10.75
N LEU A 185 -9.62 -3.91 9.62
CA LEU A 185 -10.08 -4.40 8.31
C LEU A 185 -9.85 -5.90 8.11
N THR A 186 -8.78 -6.46 8.69
CA THR A 186 -8.48 -7.91 8.59
C THR A 186 -9.47 -8.75 9.40
N ASN A 187 -9.85 -8.28 10.58
CA ASN A 187 -10.62 -9.04 11.57
C ASN A 187 -12.11 -8.69 11.64
N ASN A 188 -12.62 -7.92 10.67
CA ASN A 188 -13.96 -7.39 10.74
C ASN A 188 -15.04 -8.50 10.58
N GLU A 189 -15.51 -9.03 11.70
CA GLU A 189 -16.64 -9.95 11.80
C GLU A 189 -17.84 -9.33 12.55
N GLU A 190 -17.72 -8.12 13.11
CA GLU A 190 -18.70 -7.56 14.04
C GLU A 190 -19.77 -6.67 13.40
N TYR A 191 -21.01 -6.85 13.87
CA TYR A 191 -22.15 -6.00 13.58
C TYR A 191 -21.88 -4.57 14.08
N GLY A 192 -21.69 -3.64 13.15
CA GLY A 192 -21.36 -2.23 13.43
C GLY A 192 -20.35 -1.64 12.45
N GLY A 193 -19.60 -2.51 11.74
CA GLY A 193 -18.54 -2.09 10.83
C GLY A 193 -17.24 -1.73 11.56
N PRO A 194 -16.12 -1.63 10.85
CA PRO A 194 -14.86 -1.23 11.45
C PRO A 194 -14.95 0.25 11.84
N PHE A 195 -14.27 0.66 12.91
CA PHE A 195 -14.16 2.07 13.34
C PHE A 195 -15.43 2.69 13.98
N ALA A 196 -16.24 1.88 14.66
CA ALA A 196 -17.51 2.33 15.26
C ALA A 196 -17.41 3.50 16.27
N SER A 197 -16.23 3.81 16.84
CA SER A 197 -16.04 4.97 17.74
C SER A 197 -15.73 6.28 17.04
N VAL A 198 -15.35 6.27 15.75
CA VAL A 198 -14.96 7.50 15.05
C VAL A 198 -16.20 8.23 14.54
N PHE A 199 -16.32 9.52 14.85
CA PHE A 199 -17.34 10.36 14.25
C PHE A 199 -16.93 10.70 12.80
N ILE A 200 -17.55 10.02 11.84
CA ILE A 200 -17.25 10.17 10.41
C ILE A 200 -18.14 11.26 9.81
N LYS A 201 -17.55 12.24 9.13
CA LYS A 201 -18.28 13.36 8.50
C LYS A 201 -18.96 12.94 7.21
N HIS A 202 -18.33 12.09 6.41
CA HIS A 202 -18.89 11.54 5.18
C HIS A 202 -18.77 10.01 5.14
N PRO A 203 -19.77 9.28 4.60
CA PRO A 203 -19.69 7.83 4.45
C PRO A 203 -18.38 7.34 3.87
N MET A 204 -17.61 6.64 4.71
CA MET A 204 -16.38 5.96 4.36
C MET A 204 -16.69 4.71 3.53
N SER A 205 -15.80 4.40 2.58
CA SER A 205 -15.80 3.13 1.84
C SER A 205 -14.55 2.35 2.23
N PHE A 206 -14.73 1.09 2.63
CA PHE A 206 -13.62 0.20 2.93
C PHE A 206 -13.81 -1.17 2.27
N HIS A 207 -12.69 -1.86 2.07
CA HIS A 207 -12.65 -3.20 1.50
C HIS A 207 -11.46 -3.97 2.05
N PHE A 208 -11.67 -5.23 2.39
CA PHE A 208 -10.61 -6.21 2.55
C PHE A 208 -10.93 -7.44 1.71
N SER A 209 -9.93 -7.97 1.04
CA SER A 209 -10.04 -9.29 0.42
C SER A 209 -8.71 -10.01 0.40
N GLY A 210 -8.74 -11.30 0.73
CA GLY A 210 -7.62 -12.20 0.60
C GLY A 210 -7.82 -13.22 -0.52
N ALA A 211 -6.73 -13.73 -1.08
CA ALA A 211 -6.72 -14.92 -1.92
C ALA A 211 -5.43 -15.71 -1.68
N ARG A 212 -5.43 -17.00 -1.99
CA ARG A 212 -4.25 -17.87 -2.00
C ARG A 212 -4.33 -18.85 -3.17
N GLY A 213 -3.19 -19.35 -3.61
CA GLY A 213 -3.11 -20.33 -4.68
C GLY A 213 -1.69 -20.84 -4.88
N GLU A 214 -1.59 -21.93 -5.62
CA GLU A 214 -0.32 -22.53 -6.06
C GLU A 214 0.24 -21.75 -7.26
N LEU A 215 1.47 -22.08 -7.68
CA LEU A 215 2.14 -21.55 -8.86
C LEU A 215 2.84 -22.68 -9.64
N ASP A 216 2.27 -23.89 -9.59
CA ASP A 216 2.90 -25.09 -10.14
C ASP A 216 2.53 -25.34 -11.61
N THR A 217 1.47 -24.71 -12.13
CA THR A 217 1.03 -24.85 -13.52
C THR A 217 0.80 -23.51 -14.22
N PRO A 218 0.81 -23.46 -15.57
CA PRO A 218 0.48 -22.23 -16.30
C PRO A 218 -0.89 -21.68 -15.95
N HIS A 219 -1.87 -22.55 -15.71
CA HIS A 219 -3.21 -22.14 -15.30
C HIS A 219 -3.22 -21.43 -13.94
N ASP A 220 -2.38 -21.86 -13.00
CA ASP A 220 -2.29 -21.20 -11.69
C ASP A 220 -1.72 -19.78 -11.81
N VAL A 221 -0.75 -19.59 -12.70
CA VAL A 221 -0.19 -18.26 -13.03
C VAL A 221 -1.24 -17.39 -13.71
N GLU A 222 -1.98 -17.91 -14.69
CA GLU A 222 -3.12 -17.21 -15.30
C GLU A 222 -4.12 -16.75 -14.24
N MET A 223 -4.47 -17.65 -13.31
CA MET A 223 -5.40 -17.35 -12.22
C MET A 223 -4.87 -16.29 -11.25
N LEU A 224 -3.56 -16.26 -10.96
CA LEU A 224 -2.93 -15.20 -10.20
C LEU A 224 -3.15 -13.83 -10.87
N PHE A 225 -2.82 -13.69 -12.15
CA PHE A 225 -2.94 -12.42 -12.86
C PHE A 225 -4.38 -12.01 -13.12
N TRP A 226 -5.28 -12.96 -13.38
CA TRP A 226 -6.72 -12.68 -13.44
C TRP A 226 -7.26 -12.11 -12.12
N ARG A 227 -6.82 -12.66 -10.98
CA ARG A 227 -7.18 -12.15 -9.64
C ARG A 227 -6.59 -10.76 -9.40
N ILE A 228 -5.34 -10.51 -9.81
CA ILE A 228 -4.73 -9.17 -9.72
C ILE A 228 -5.58 -8.16 -10.51
N ALA A 229 -5.85 -8.44 -11.79
CA ALA A 229 -6.61 -7.55 -12.66
C ALA A 229 -7.99 -7.23 -12.08
N THR A 230 -8.73 -8.25 -11.63
CA THR A 230 -10.07 -8.09 -11.04
C THR A 230 -10.03 -7.21 -9.79
N LYS A 231 -9.03 -7.39 -8.92
CA LYS A 231 -8.90 -6.58 -7.69
C LYS A 231 -8.50 -5.14 -7.98
N VAL A 232 -7.59 -4.92 -8.94
CA VAL A 232 -7.21 -3.58 -9.39
C VAL A 232 -8.44 -2.85 -9.94
N GLU A 233 -9.19 -3.47 -10.86
CA GLU A 233 -10.41 -2.90 -11.44
C GLU A 233 -11.46 -2.58 -10.37
N GLY A 234 -11.67 -3.51 -9.42
CA GLY A 234 -12.58 -3.30 -8.30
C GLY A 234 -12.19 -2.11 -7.42
N ASN A 235 -10.89 -1.89 -7.19
CA ASN A 235 -10.41 -0.75 -6.41
C ASN A 235 -10.64 0.58 -7.13
N TYR A 236 -10.41 0.66 -8.44
CA TYR A 236 -10.72 1.85 -9.22
C TYR A 236 -12.22 2.13 -9.27
N SER A 237 -13.05 1.10 -9.45
CA SER A 237 -14.51 1.23 -9.42
C SER A 237 -15.00 1.83 -8.10
N ARG A 238 -14.51 1.29 -6.96
CA ARG A 238 -14.84 1.83 -5.63
C ARG A 238 -14.36 3.26 -5.40
N ARG A 239 -13.19 3.62 -5.94
CA ARG A 239 -12.69 5.01 -5.90
C ARG A 239 -13.60 5.95 -6.67
N ALA A 240 -14.02 5.56 -7.87
CA ALA A 240 -14.93 6.35 -8.69
C ALA A 240 -16.30 6.51 -8.04
N GLU A 241 -16.85 5.44 -7.44
CA GLU A 241 -18.10 5.48 -6.67
C GLU A 241 -18.00 6.43 -5.47
N TYR A 242 -16.91 6.34 -4.70
CA TYR A 242 -16.66 7.22 -3.56
C TYR A 242 -16.53 8.69 -3.99
N GLU A 243 -15.77 8.98 -5.05
CA GLU A 243 -15.63 10.35 -5.57
C GLU A 243 -16.96 10.90 -6.10
N ALA A 244 -17.74 10.09 -6.82
CA ALA A 244 -19.07 10.48 -7.28
C ALA A 244 -20.01 10.77 -6.09
N TYR A 245 -19.95 9.95 -5.04
CA TYR A 245 -20.70 10.16 -3.81
C TYR A 245 -20.33 11.48 -3.15
N VAL A 246 -19.03 11.72 -2.88
CA VAL A 246 -18.54 12.96 -2.26
C VAL A 246 -18.95 14.19 -3.07
N ASN A 247 -18.79 14.14 -4.39
CA ASN A 247 -19.17 15.25 -5.28
C ASN A 247 -20.69 15.49 -5.28
N SER A 248 -21.52 14.44 -5.17
CA SER A 248 -22.99 14.56 -5.15
C SER A 248 -23.55 15.20 -3.87
N GLN A 249 -22.82 15.14 -2.75
CA GLN A 249 -23.23 15.72 -1.46
C GLN A 249 -22.94 17.22 -1.35
N GLY A 250 -22.45 17.85 -2.44
CA GLY A 250 -22.23 19.30 -2.50
C GLY A 250 -20.81 19.72 -2.15
N GLY A 251 -19.81 19.10 -2.79
CA GLY A 251 -18.43 19.56 -2.73
C GLY A 251 -18.31 21.06 -3.09
N GLN A 252 -18.21 21.89 -2.05
CA GLN A 252 -17.74 23.28 -2.07
C GLN A 252 -16.55 23.39 -1.13
#